data_AF-A0A7S1QN06-F1
#
_entry.id   AF-A0A7S1QN06-F1
#
_cell.length_a   1.000
_cell.length_b   1.000
_cell.length_c   1.000
_cell.angle_alpha   90.00
_cell.angle_beta   90.00
_cell.angle_gamma   90.00
#
_symmetry.space_group_name_H-M   'P 1'
#
loop_
_entity.id
_entity.type
_entity.pdbx_description
1 polymer ?
#
loop_
_entity_poly.entity_id
_entity_poly.type
_entity_poly.pdbx_seq_one_letter_code
_entity_poly.pdbx_strand_id
1 'polypeptide(L)'
;AGDSKIPSTLDCFTYMCRKSERVATVSALVTKAQLGRTVVFTTKPRVPLLETAIKAAIAEAAAEGPSPAKKKVGKKAAAAGSGAPAVVLRTLSADKDELERIACIEDYNSGAANVLLCTDSAARGLDFVAVDTVVMETLPEYVGSTDMFVHRAGRTARVANAGRAILLADPAVDQQRIAELESVLHIAFKEYPHVGENGANEQAARPTVKLSLKVKAGIRPAKPLPGAAPPAAVTPRSVIAKSVDKSKIVSVQDTDRADTVTIEVKPEHREEVRKALWKYDVAIL
;
A
#
# COMPACT_ATOMS: atom_id res chain seq x y z
N ALA A 1 24.61 16.52 2.51
CA ALA A 1 23.95 15.45 1.73
C ALA A 1 23.89 14.22 2.62
N GLY A 2 22.81 14.10 3.40
CA GLY A 2 22.51 12.87 4.14
C GLY A 2 21.43 12.15 3.36
N ASP A 3 21.73 10.96 2.86
CA ASP A 3 20.72 10.11 2.22
C ASP A 3 19.59 9.86 3.23
N SER A 4 18.36 10.21 2.85
CA SER A 4 17.18 9.84 3.62
C SER A 4 17.19 8.32 3.82
N LYS A 5 17.16 7.85 5.07
CA LYS A 5 17.12 6.41 5.41
C LYS A 5 15.88 5.68 4.87
N ILE A 6 14.94 6.42 4.27
CA ILE A 6 13.63 5.97 3.82
C ILE A 6 13.51 6.23 2.30
N PRO A 7 13.02 5.26 1.52
CA PRO A 7 12.82 5.44 0.09
C PRO A 7 11.75 6.51 -0.20
N SER A 8 11.96 7.30 -1.26
CA SER A 8 11.02 8.36 -1.69
C SER A 8 9.63 7.85 -2.08
N THR A 9 9.50 6.56 -2.35
CA THR A 9 8.24 5.88 -2.70
C THR A 9 7.39 5.50 -1.47
N LEU A 10 7.85 5.79 -0.26
CA LEU A 10 7.10 5.54 0.98
C LEU A 10 6.34 6.79 1.43
N ASP A 11 5.02 6.72 1.42
CA ASP A 11 4.20 7.72 2.10
C ASP A 11 4.08 7.40 3.60
N CYS A 12 4.47 8.36 4.44
CA CYS A 12 4.37 8.27 5.89
C CYS A 12 3.17 9.09 6.39
N PHE A 13 2.30 8.45 7.17
CA PHE A 13 1.12 9.06 7.74
C PHE A 13 1.08 8.93 9.26
N THR A 14 0.47 9.91 9.93
CA THR A 14 0.10 9.85 11.34
C THR A 14 -1.41 9.79 11.49
N TYR A 15 -1.90 8.89 12.34
CA TYR A 15 -3.29 8.83 12.77
C TYR A 15 -3.36 9.24 14.24
N MET A 16 -4.00 10.37 14.52
CA MET A 16 -4.11 10.88 15.89
C MET A 16 -5.19 10.12 16.65
N CYS A 17 -4.83 9.38 17.70
CA CYS A 17 -5.80 8.73 18.57
C CYS A 17 -5.26 8.52 19.98
N ARG A 18 -6.16 8.57 20.96
CA ARG A 18 -5.82 8.34 22.36
C ARG A 18 -5.32 6.92 22.55
N LYS A 19 -4.38 6.70 23.49
CA LYS A 19 -3.87 5.35 23.80
C LYS A 19 -4.96 4.31 24.08
N SER A 20 -6.07 4.70 24.70
CA SER A 20 -7.23 3.84 24.99
C SER A 20 -7.98 3.37 23.74
N GLU A 21 -7.96 4.15 22.67
CA GLU A 21 -8.75 3.94 21.45
C GLU A 21 -7.95 3.23 20.35
N ARG A 22 -6.64 3.01 20.56
CA ARG A 22 -5.75 2.42 19.56
C ARG A 22 -6.21 1.06 19.07
N VAL A 23 -6.69 0.20 19.96
CA VAL A 23 -7.17 -1.14 19.62
C VAL A 23 -8.37 -1.06 18.66
N ALA A 24 -9.36 -0.23 18.98
CA ALA A 24 -10.52 0.00 18.14
C ALA A 24 -10.15 0.65 16.81
N THR A 25 -9.23 1.62 16.84
CA THR A 25 -8.73 2.32 15.65
C THR A 25 -8.03 1.39 14.68
N VAL A 26 -7.11 0.55 15.16
CA VAL A 26 -6.42 -0.44 14.32
C VAL A 26 -7.42 -1.42 13.72
N SER A 27 -8.38 -1.90 14.51
CA SER A 27 -9.43 -2.78 14.03
C SER A 27 -10.25 -2.15 12.90
N ALA A 28 -10.66 -0.89 13.05
CA ALA A 28 -11.39 -0.14 12.03
C ALA A 28 -10.53 0.15 10.78
N LEU A 29 -9.25 0.51 10.94
CA LEU A 29 -8.34 0.73 9.82
C LEU A 29 -8.17 -0.54 8.97
N VAL A 30 -8.02 -1.68 9.62
CA VAL A 30 -7.83 -2.96 8.95
C VAL A 30 -9.10 -3.44 8.25
N THR A 31 -10.27 -3.28 8.87
CA THR A 31 -11.53 -3.80 8.34
C THR A 31 -12.24 -2.83 7.39
N LYS A 32 -12.32 -1.54 7.71
CA LYS A 32 -13.08 -0.54 6.96
C LYS A 32 -12.26 0.21 5.91
N ALA A 33 -10.98 0.50 6.18
CA ALA A 33 -10.15 1.32 5.27
C ALA A 33 -9.48 0.51 4.14
N GLN A 34 -9.63 -0.81 4.11
CA GLN A 34 -9.16 -1.71 3.04
C GLN A 34 -7.71 -1.41 2.59
N LEU A 35 -6.78 -1.47 3.54
CA LEU A 35 -5.38 -1.10 3.36
C LEU A 35 -4.53 -2.06 2.49
N GLY A 36 -5.18 -3.01 1.80
CA GLY A 36 -4.50 -4.07 1.05
C GLY A 36 -3.79 -5.06 1.97
N ARG A 37 -2.62 -5.57 1.54
CA ARG A 37 -1.79 -6.45 2.36
C ARG A 37 -1.12 -5.62 3.45
N THR A 38 -1.54 -5.87 4.68
CA THR A 38 -1.21 -5.03 5.83
C THR A 38 -0.39 -5.80 6.85
N VAL A 39 0.64 -5.17 7.39
CA VAL A 39 1.36 -5.66 8.57
C VAL A 39 1.14 -4.67 9.71
N VAL A 40 0.66 -5.17 10.85
CA VAL A 40 0.41 -4.39 12.06
C VAL A 40 1.49 -4.72 13.09
N PHE A 41 2.28 -3.72 13.47
CA PHE A 41 3.24 -3.81 14.56
C PHE A 41 2.62 -3.33 15.87
N THR A 42 2.74 -4.16 16.91
CA THR A 42 2.31 -3.83 18.28
C THR A 42 3.28 -4.39 19.33
N THR A 43 2.98 -4.13 20.60
CA THR A 43 3.71 -4.67 21.75
C THR A 43 3.13 -6.00 22.19
N LYS A 44 3.97 -6.87 22.78
CA LYS A 44 3.58 -8.20 23.28
C LYS A 44 2.27 -8.21 24.10
N PRO A 45 2.05 -7.32 25.10
CA PRO A 45 0.82 -7.36 25.89
C PRO A 45 -0.45 -6.97 25.12
N ARG A 46 -0.32 -6.25 23.98
CA ARG A 46 -1.46 -5.80 23.18
C ARG A 46 -1.87 -6.76 22.07
N VAL A 47 -1.03 -7.72 21.72
CA VAL A 47 -1.33 -8.75 20.72
C VAL A 47 -2.69 -9.43 20.94
N PRO A 48 -3.01 -9.99 22.13
CA PRO A 48 -4.28 -10.70 22.30
C PRO A 48 -5.50 -9.77 22.21
N LEU A 49 -5.37 -8.52 22.69
CA LEU A 49 -6.43 -7.51 22.64
C LEU A 49 -6.75 -7.12 21.20
N LEU A 50 -5.71 -6.86 20.40
CA LEU A 50 -5.84 -6.55 18.97
C LEU A 50 -6.36 -7.74 18.18
N GLU A 51 -5.88 -8.94 18.44
CA GLU A 51 -6.35 -10.14 17.75
C GLU A 51 -7.84 -10.37 17.99
N THR A 52 -8.31 -10.20 19.23
CA THR A 52 -9.72 -10.34 19.58
C THR A 52 -10.57 -9.26 18.92
N ALA A 53 -10.13 -8.00 19.00
CA ALA A 53 -10.86 -6.86 18.44
C ALA A 53 -10.97 -6.93 16.91
N ILE A 54 -9.89 -7.34 16.22
CA ILE A 54 -9.90 -7.49 14.76
C ILE A 54 -10.79 -8.67 14.36
N LYS A 55 -10.72 -9.81 15.05
CA LYS A 55 -11.61 -10.95 14.78
C LYS A 55 -13.08 -10.60 14.99
N ALA A 56 -13.39 -9.86 16.06
CA ALA A 56 -14.75 -9.39 16.32
C ALA A 56 -15.24 -8.48 15.19
N ALA A 57 -14.44 -7.49 14.79
CA ALA A 57 -14.81 -6.59 13.70
C ALA A 57 -14.94 -7.29 12.33
N ILE A 58 -14.13 -8.32 12.08
CA ILE A 58 -14.28 -9.17 10.89
C ILE A 58 -15.61 -9.93 10.93
N ALA A 59 -15.99 -10.48 12.10
CA ALA A 59 -17.25 -11.19 12.27
C ALA A 59 -18.47 -10.24 12.13
N GLU A 60 -18.37 -9.03 12.67
CA GLU A 60 -19.39 -7.97 12.52
C GLU A 60 -19.54 -7.54 11.05
N ALA A 61 -18.42 -7.28 10.37
CA ALA A 61 -18.43 -6.95 8.94
C ALA A 61 -18.99 -8.10 8.07
N ALA A 62 -18.82 -9.36 8.49
CA ALA A 62 -19.43 -10.51 7.83
C ALA A 62 -20.94 -10.62 8.12
N ALA A 63 -21.39 -10.20 9.30
CA ALA A 63 -22.80 -10.19 9.68
C ALA A 63 -23.60 -9.05 9.03
N GLU A 64 -22.95 -7.93 8.70
CA GLU A 64 -23.56 -6.80 7.97
C GLU A 64 -23.62 -7.02 6.43
N GLY A 65 -23.10 -8.14 5.93
CA GLY A 65 -23.30 -8.63 4.55
C GLY A 65 -24.72 -9.20 4.31
N PRO A 66 -25.24 -9.23 3.07
CA PRO A 66 -26.66 -9.03 2.79
C PRO A 66 -27.57 -10.13 3.40
N SER A 67 -28.68 -9.66 3.98
CA SER A 67 -29.84 -10.43 4.45
C SER A 67 -30.14 -11.69 3.60
N PRO A 68 -30.53 -12.82 4.23
CA PRO A 68 -30.49 -14.13 3.59
C PRO A 68 -31.61 -14.32 2.56
N ALA A 69 -31.29 -14.15 1.27
CA ALA A 69 -32.11 -14.67 0.17
C ALA A 69 -31.69 -16.12 -0.14
N LYS A 70 -32.57 -17.07 0.16
CA LYS A 70 -32.50 -18.50 -0.21
C LYS A 70 -32.07 -18.71 -1.68
N LYS A 71 -31.01 -19.49 -1.95
CA LYS A 71 -31.04 -20.58 -2.96
C LYS A 71 -29.77 -21.45 -3.05
N LYS A 72 -30.00 -22.76 -2.88
CA LYS A 72 -29.45 -23.94 -3.56
C LYS A 72 -27.97 -23.98 -4.00
N VAL A 73 -27.25 -24.91 -3.36
CA VAL A 73 -26.29 -25.89 -3.90
C VAL A 73 -25.92 -25.73 -5.37
N GLY A 74 -24.65 -25.40 -5.62
CA GLY A 74 -24.00 -25.45 -6.93
C GLY A 74 -22.50 -25.20 -6.80
N LYS A 75 -21.70 -26.18 -7.20
CA LYS A 75 -20.24 -26.26 -7.14
C LYS A 75 -19.58 -25.31 -8.17
N LYS A 76 -18.41 -24.75 -7.81
CA LYS A 76 -17.23 -24.37 -8.64
C LYS A 76 -16.76 -22.91 -8.52
N ALA A 77 -15.43 -22.79 -8.67
CA ALA A 77 -14.52 -21.74 -8.26
C ALA A 77 -14.59 -20.39 -9.01
N ALA A 78 -13.89 -19.42 -8.39
CA ALA A 78 -13.32 -18.18 -8.93
C ALA A 78 -14.30 -17.22 -9.63
N ALA A 79 -14.65 -16.15 -8.93
CA ALA A 79 -15.12 -14.92 -9.56
C ALA A 79 -14.62 -13.72 -8.76
N ALA A 80 -13.89 -12.85 -9.45
CA ALA A 80 -13.68 -11.47 -9.07
C ALA A 80 -15.06 -10.81 -8.93
N GLY A 81 -15.46 -10.58 -7.69
CA GLY A 81 -16.63 -9.78 -7.34
C GLY A 81 -16.14 -8.58 -6.55
N SER A 82 -16.60 -7.38 -6.93
CA SER A 82 -16.45 -6.13 -6.21
C SER A 82 -17.27 -6.14 -4.90
N GLY A 83 -16.98 -7.10 -4.02
CA GLY A 83 -17.32 -7.06 -2.61
C GLY A 83 -16.05 -6.74 -1.83
N ALA A 84 -16.18 -6.04 -0.70
CA ALA A 84 -15.05 -5.79 0.20
C ALA A 84 -14.24 -7.10 0.40
N PRO A 85 -12.92 -7.10 0.17
CA PRO A 85 -12.13 -8.31 0.28
C PRO A 85 -12.23 -8.85 1.72
N ALA A 86 -12.60 -10.14 1.85
CA ALA A 86 -12.66 -10.79 3.15
C ALA A 86 -11.30 -10.67 3.85
N VAL A 87 -11.29 -10.05 5.02
CA VAL A 87 -10.08 -9.85 5.81
C VAL A 87 -9.75 -11.15 6.53
N VAL A 88 -8.55 -11.67 6.29
CA VAL A 88 -8.00 -12.88 6.91
C VAL A 88 -6.78 -12.49 7.75
N LEU A 89 -6.95 -12.61 9.06
CA LEU A 89 -5.93 -12.26 10.06
C LEU A 89 -5.06 -13.46 10.41
N ARG A 90 -3.74 -13.24 10.45
CA ARG A 90 -2.77 -14.11 11.11
C ARG A 90 -1.99 -13.33 12.16
N THR A 91 -1.70 -13.98 13.28
CA THR A 91 -0.91 -13.40 14.38
C THR A 91 0.44 -14.09 14.48
N LEU A 92 1.50 -13.30 14.65
CA LEU A 92 2.86 -13.74 14.84
C LEU A 92 3.42 -13.14 16.15
N SER A 93 3.43 -13.94 17.20
CA SER A 93 4.02 -13.60 18.50
C SER A 93 5.13 -14.59 18.86
N ALA A 94 6.00 -14.19 19.78
CA ALA A 94 7.10 -15.04 20.25
C ALA A 94 6.62 -16.24 21.08
N ASP A 95 5.36 -16.23 21.53
CA ASP A 95 4.76 -17.31 22.33
C ASP A 95 4.20 -18.44 21.47
N LYS A 96 4.22 -18.30 20.13
CA LYS A 96 3.79 -19.34 19.19
C LYS A 96 4.91 -20.32 18.89
N ASP A 97 4.55 -21.59 18.71
CA ASP A 97 5.47 -22.62 18.29
C ASP A 97 6.10 -22.31 16.93
N GLU A 98 7.32 -22.80 16.71
CA GLU A 98 8.07 -22.54 15.47
C GLU A 98 7.30 -22.95 14.22
N LEU A 99 6.62 -24.11 14.25
CA LEU A 99 5.78 -24.59 13.15
C LEU A 99 4.60 -23.64 12.87
N GLU A 100 3.94 -23.12 13.91
CA GLU A 100 2.85 -22.16 13.75
C GLU A 100 3.33 -20.83 13.19
N ARG A 101 4.54 -20.41 13.58
CA ARG A 101 5.17 -19.19 13.03
C ARG A 101 5.46 -19.34 11.55
N ILE A 102 6.03 -20.47 11.12
CA ILE A 102 6.30 -20.77 9.71
C ILE A 102 4.99 -20.77 8.91
N ALA A 103 3.98 -21.52 9.37
CA ALA A 103 2.67 -21.58 8.71
C ALA A 103 2.01 -20.20 8.60
N CYS A 104 2.11 -19.37 9.64
CA CYS A 104 1.60 -18.00 9.66
C CYS A 104 2.26 -17.11 8.58
N ILE A 105 3.58 -17.25 8.39
CA ILE A 105 4.35 -16.51 7.39
C ILE A 105 4.04 -17.03 5.99
N GLU A 106 3.94 -18.35 5.81
CA GLU A 106 3.56 -18.98 4.53
C GLU A 106 2.16 -18.56 4.09
N ASP A 107 1.19 -18.57 5.00
CA ASP A 107 -0.17 -18.09 4.75
C ASP A 107 -0.17 -16.62 4.31
N TYR A 108 0.63 -15.77 4.99
CA TYR A 108 0.73 -14.38 4.60
C TYR A 108 1.40 -14.22 3.23
N ASN A 109 2.53 -14.88 2.98
CA ASN A 109 3.31 -14.74 1.75
C ASN A 109 2.62 -15.35 0.52
N SER A 110 1.86 -16.43 0.70
CA SER A 110 1.02 -17.02 -0.35
C SER A 110 -0.24 -16.19 -0.68
N GLY A 111 -0.57 -15.22 0.17
CA GLY A 111 -1.77 -14.38 0.05
C GLY A 111 -3.04 -15.02 0.64
N ALA A 112 -2.92 -16.17 1.32
CA ALA A 112 -4.02 -16.75 2.09
C ALA A 112 -4.45 -15.85 3.26
N ALA A 113 -3.51 -15.07 3.81
CA ALA A 113 -3.78 -13.99 4.74
C ALA A 113 -3.39 -12.63 4.15
N ASN A 114 -4.25 -11.63 4.33
CA ASN A 114 -3.97 -10.25 3.92
C ASN A 114 -3.54 -9.36 5.10
N VAL A 115 -3.73 -9.80 6.35
CA VAL A 115 -3.33 -9.04 7.54
C VAL A 115 -2.44 -9.89 8.44
N LEU A 116 -1.28 -9.36 8.79
CA LEU A 116 -0.36 -9.96 9.75
C LEU A 116 -0.21 -9.05 10.97
N LEU A 117 -0.61 -9.52 12.15
CA LEU A 117 -0.35 -8.87 13.43
C LEU A 117 0.94 -9.42 14.01
N CYS A 118 1.94 -8.59 14.26
CA CYS A 118 3.23 -9.06 14.78
C CYS A 118 3.86 -8.11 15.81
N THR A 119 4.85 -8.66 16.52
CA THR A 119 5.75 -7.92 17.42
C THR A 119 7.13 -7.81 16.79
N ASP A 120 7.92 -6.81 17.20
CA ASP A 120 9.26 -6.62 16.65
C ASP A 120 10.17 -7.83 16.84
N SER A 121 10.10 -8.49 18.00
CA SER A 121 10.89 -9.68 18.28
C SER A 121 10.52 -10.84 17.35
N ALA A 122 9.22 -11.02 17.09
CA ALA A 122 8.73 -12.11 16.26
C ALA A 122 9.00 -11.88 14.76
N ALA A 123 9.06 -10.63 14.32
CA ALA A 123 9.27 -10.23 12.93
C ALA A 123 10.76 -10.11 12.51
N ARG A 124 11.70 -10.17 13.45
CA ARG A 124 13.14 -10.10 13.15
C ARG A 124 13.60 -11.30 12.33
N GLY A 125 14.38 -11.03 11.29
CA GLY A 125 14.90 -12.07 10.39
C GLY A 125 13.87 -12.66 9.43
N LEU A 126 12.64 -12.15 9.44
CA LEU A 126 11.56 -12.61 8.57
C LEU A 126 11.32 -11.66 7.40
N ASP A 127 10.95 -12.25 6.27
CA ASP A 127 10.67 -11.52 5.04
C ASP A 127 9.18 -11.58 4.68
N PHE A 128 8.58 -10.39 4.57
CA PHE A 128 7.18 -10.22 4.18
C PHE A 128 7.14 -9.72 2.74
N VAL A 129 6.59 -10.52 1.84
CA VAL A 129 6.58 -10.21 0.41
C VAL A 129 5.38 -9.31 0.07
N ALA A 130 5.62 -8.22 -0.67
CA ALA A 130 4.58 -7.33 -1.20
C ALA A 130 3.60 -6.79 -0.14
N VAL A 131 4.15 -6.15 0.90
CA VAL A 131 3.37 -5.41 1.89
C VAL A 131 2.98 -4.04 1.33
N ASP A 132 1.67 -3.77 1.24
CA ASP A 132 1.14 -2.49 0.78
C ASP A 132 1.20 -1.44 1.89
N THR A 133 0.77 -1.84 3.10
CA THR A 133 0.64 -0.93 4.24
C THR A 133 1.28 -1.52 5.50
N VAL A 134 2.08 -0.71 6.19
CA VAL A 134 2.56 -0.99 7.55
C VAL A 134 1.82 -0.09 8.52
N VAL A 135 1.13 -0.67 9.51
CA VAL A 135 0.48 0.05 10.59
C VAL A 135 1.28 -0.14 11.87
N MET A 136 1.65 0.94 12.52
CA MET A 136 2.38 0.94 13.79
C MET A 136 1.44 1.44 14.87
N GLU A 137 0.99 0.53 15.74
CA GLU A 137 0.06 0.87 16.84
C GLU A 137 0.75 1.71 17.92
N THR A 138 2.06 1.57 18.05
CA THR A 138 2.88 2.29 19.04
C THR A 138 4.18 2.77 18.44
N LEU A 139 4.53 4.02 18.76
CA LEU A 139 5.90 4.50 18.67
C LEU A 139 6.80 3.71 19.64
N PRO A 140 8.00 3.27 19.20
CA PRO A 140 8.98 2.72 20.11
C PRO A 140 9.36 3.76 21.18
N GLU A 141 9.34 3.37 22.46
CA GLU A 141 9.44 4.30 23.60
C GLU A 141 10.90 4.68 24.00
N TYR A 142 11.92 4.10 23.37
CA TYR A 142 13.32 4.21 23.79
C TYR A 142 14.24 4.85 22.74
N VAL A 143 15.44 5.27 23.20
CA VAL A 143 16.56 5.74 22.36
C VAL A 143 16.86 4.71 21.27
N GLY A 144 16.77 5.12 19.99
CA GLY A 144 16.80 4.22 18.83
C GLY A 144 15.43 3.99 18.17
N SER A 145 14.39 4.70 18.62
CA SER A 145 13.05 4.72 18.02
C SER A 145 13.04 4.97 16.51
N THR A 146 14.00 5.76 16.03
CA THR A 146 14.18 6.08 14.61
C THR A 146 14.56 4.84 13.79
N ASP A 147 15.56 4.06 14.23
CA ASP A 147 15.99 2.88 13.48
C ASP A 147 14.91 1.78 13.51
N MET A 148 14.19 1.67 14.62
CA MET A 148 13.02 0.80 14.72
C MET A 148 11.91 1.21 13.76
N PHE A 149 11.61 2.51 13.64
CA PHE A 149 10.67 3.02 12.65
C PHE A 149 11.11 2.65 11.23
N VAL A 150 12.37 2.89 10.87
CA VAL A 150 12.93 2.55 9.55
C VAL A 150 12.85 1.05 9.28
N HIS A 151 13.15 0.19 10.25
CA HIS A 151 13.04 -1.27 10.09
C HIS A 151 11.61 -1.76 9.88
N ARG A 152 10.62 -1.13 10.53
CA ARG A 152 9.19 -1.42 10.36
C ARG A 152 8.68 -0.90 9.02
N ALA A 153 8.97 0.36 8.70
CA ALA A 153 8.62 1.01 7.45
C ALA A 153 9.24 0.30 6.22
N GLY A 154 10.47 -0.18 6.34
CA GLY A 154 11.17 -0.93 5.29
C GLY A 154 10.58 -2.32 4.98
N ARG A 155 9.51 -2.75 5.68
CA ARG A 155 8.72 -3.92 5.29
C ARG A 155 7.83 -3.64 4.09
N THR A 156 7.48 -2.38 3.86
CA THR A 156 6.77 -1.92 2.66
C THR A 156 7.72 -1.11 1.75
N ALA A 157 7.21 -0.56 0.66
CA ALA A 157 7.94 0.27 -0.31
C ALA A 157 9.25 -0.38 -0.83
N ARG A 158 9.25 -1.71 -0.99
CA ARG A 158 10.39 -2.42 -1.57
C ARG A 158 10.44 -2.21 -3.08
N VAL A 159 11.66 -2.22 -3.60
CA VAL A 159 12.07 -1.94 -4.99
C VAL A 159 10.90 -1.93 -5.97
N ALA A 160 10.59 -0.73 -6.47
CA ALA A 160 9.60 -0.44 -7.51
C ALA A 160 8.11 -0.39 -7.09
N ASN A 161 7.76 -0.59 -5.81
CA ASN A 161 6.39 -0.40 -5.31
C ASN A 161 6.27 0.82 -4.37
N ALA A 162 5.18 1.58 -4.52
CA ALA A 162 4.79 2.58 -3.55
C ALA A 162 4.26 1.86 -2.29
N GLY A 163 4.67 2.34 -1.12
CA GLY A 163 4.26 1.77 0.16
C GLY A 163 3.66 2.82 1.06
N ARG A 164 2.92 2.37 2.06
CA ARG A 164 2.32 3.24 3.08
C ARG A 164 2.75 2.84 4.48
N ALA A 165 3.20 3.80 5.27
CA ALA A 165 3.40 3.62 6.71
C ALA A 165 2.40 4.50 7.47
N ILE A 166 1.54 3.90 8.31
CA ILE A 166 0.60 4.61 9.17
C ILE A 166 1.05 4.44 10.61
N LEU A 167 1.32 5.54 11.29
CA LEU A 167 1.70 5.57 12.68
C LEU A 167 0.55 6.09 13.55
N LEU A 168 0.10 5.31 14.53
CA LEU A 168 -0.84 5.79 15.53
C LEU A 168 -0.10 6.57 16.61
N ALA A 169 -0.55 7.79 16.87
CA ALA A 169 0.08 8.69 17.82
C ALA A 169 -0.94 9.33 18.76
N ASP A 170 -0.59 9.43 20.03
CA ASP A 170 -1.38 10.18 20.99
C ASP A 170 -0.95 11.65 20.97
N PRO A 171 -1.84 12.60 20.62
CA PRO A 171 -1.48 14.01 20.51
C PRO A 171 -0.94 14.59 21.82
N ALA A 172 -1.31 14.05 22.98
CA ALA A 172 -0.85 14.55 24.27
C ALA A 172 0.56 14.09 24.64
N VAL A 173 1.06 12.97 24.06
CA VAL A 173 2.27 12.29 24.56
C VAL A 173 3.31 12.05 23.47
N ASP A 174 2.90 11.93 22.21
CA ASP A 174 3.76 11.49 21.10
C ASP A 174 4.20 12.62 20.17
N GLN A 175 3.67 13.83 20.33
CA GLN A 175 3.95 14.97 19.45
C GLN A 175 5.44 15.31 19.36
N GLN A 176 6.14 15.33 20.50
CA GLN A 176 7.59 15.58 20.52
C GLN A 176 8.38 14.49 19.80
N ARG A 177 7.96 13.22 19.94
CA ARG A 177 8.62 12.08 19.29
C ARG A 177 8.41 12.08 17.78
N ILE A 178 7.23 12.48 17.32
CA ILE A 178 6.96 12.64 15.89
C ILE A 178 7.86 13.74 15.32
N ALA A 179 7.94 14.90 15.97
CA ALA A 179 8.80 15.99 15.52
C ALA A 179 10.28 15.59 15.46
N GLU A 180 10.75 14.79 16.43
CA GLU A 180 12.10 14.22 16.41
C GLU A 180 12.30 13.28 15.22
N LEU A 181 11.33 12.39 14.94
CA LEU A 181 11.39 11.49 13.78
C LEU A 181 11.42 12.27 12.47
N GLU A 182 10.59 13.30 12.31
CA GLU A 182 10.59 14.17 11.12
C GLU A 182 11.95 14.84 10.92
N SER A 183 12.53 15.36 12.01
CA SER A 183 13.83 16.02 11.98
C SER A 183 14.96 15.06 11.62
N VAL A 184 14.99 13.86 12.21
CA VAL A 184 16.10 12.89 12.03
C VAL A 184 15.99 12.15 10.69
N LEU A 185 14.78 11.83 10.25
CA LEU A 185 14.54 11.10 9.01
C LEU A 185 14.39 12.01 7.79
N HIS A 186 14.26 13.33 8.01
CA HIS A 186 13.97 14.32 6.98
C HIS A 186 12.71 13.94 6.17
N ILE A 187 11.67 13.49 6.87
CA ILE A 187 10.34 13.17 6.31
C ILE A 187 9.30 14.10 6.91
N ALA A 188 8.18 14.27 6.21
CA ALA A 188 6.99 14.94 6.74
C ALA A 188 5.87 13.90 6.86
N PHE A 189 5.31 13.74 8.06
CA PHE A 189 4.14 12.90 8.24
C PHE A 189 2.89 13.65 7.77
N LYS A 190 2.08 12.98 6.93
CA LYS A 190 0.76 13.46 6.54
C LYS A 190 -0.29 12.96 7.53
N GLU A 191 -1.29 13.76 7.85
CA GLU A 191 -2.40 13.27 8.67
C GLU A 191 -3.24 12.24 7.88
N TYR A 192 -3.50 11.09 8.47
CA TYR A 192 -4.38 10.08 7.88
C TYR A 192 -5.83 10.40 8.23
N PRO A 193 -6.77 10.38 7.25
CA PRO A 193 -8.15 10.71 7.52
C PRO A 193 -8.77 9.74 8.54
N HIS A 194 -9.51 10.28 9.51
CA HIS A 194 -10.22 9.46 10.49
C HIS A 194 -11.24 8.54 9.79
N VAL A 195 -11.18 7.26 10.14
CA VAL A 195 -12.14 6.28 9.65
C VAL A 195 -13.40 6.42 10.50
N GLY A 196 -14.40 7.14 10.00
CA GLY A 196 -15.70 7.26 10.67
C GLY A 196 -16.49 5.95 10.68
N GLU A 197 -17.63 5.94 11.39
CA GLU A 197 -18.57 4.80 11.37
C GLU A 197 -19.02 4.46 9.94
N ASN A 198 -19.09 5.44 9.04
CA ASN A 198 -19.51 5.33 7.64
C ASN A 198 -18.34 5.30 6.63
N GLY A 199 -17.26 4.57 6.94
CA GLY A 199 -16.18 4.31 5.99
C GLY A 199 -15.21 5.48 5.79
N ALA A 200 -13.97 5.16 5.45
CA ALA A 200 -12.95 6.16 5.19
C ALA A 200 -13.34 7.01 3.97
N ASN A 201 -13.31 8.34 4.13
CA ASN A 201 -13.47 9.29 3.02
C ASN A 201 -12.42 8.98 1.93
N GLU A 202 -12.83 9.13 0.67
CA GLU A 202 -12.19 8.65 -0.58
C GLU A 202 -10.73 9.11 -0.82
N GLN A 203 -10.17 9.93 0.08
CA GLN A 203 -8.82 10.50 0.03
C GLN A 203 -7.72 9.57 0.58
N ALA A 204 -8.08 8.41 1.13
CA ALA A 204 -7.16 7.36 1.54
C ALA A 204 -6.84 6.32 0.44
N ALA A 205 -7.28 6.56 -0.80
CA ALA A 205 -7.02 5.69 -1.93
C ALA A 205 -5.51 5.41 -2.10
N ARG A 206 -5.17 4.18 -2.52
CA ARG A 206 -3.78 3.72 -2.70
C ARG A 206 -2.91 4.79 -3.39
N PRO A 207 -1.66 5.02 -2.95
CA PRO A 207 -0.79 5.96 -3.66
C PRO A 207 -0.65 5.50 -5.11
N THR A 208 -1.05 6.37 -6.04
CA THR A 208 -0.87 6.12 -7.48
C THR A 208 0.61 6.08 -7.79
N VAL A 209 1.02 5.05 -8.53
CA VAL A 209 2.42 4.96 -8.97
C VAL A 209 2.59 5.92 -10.14
N LYS A 210 3.52 6.86 -10.01
CA LYS A 210 3.93 7.74 -11.11
C LYS A 210 4.94 7.01 -11.98
N LEU A 211 4.60 6.82 -13.24
CA LEU A 211 5.47 6.26 -14.26
C LEU A 211 5.88 7.38 -15.21
N SER A 212 7.17 7.54 -15.48
CA SER A 212 7.67 8.36 -16.58
C SER A 212 7.76 7.51 -17.84
N LEU A 213 6.98 7.85 -18.87
CA LEU A 213 7.08 7.25 -20.19
C LEU A 213 7.87 8.20 -21.10
N LYS A 214 9.00 7.72 -21.62
CA LYS A 214 9.79 8.41 -22.62
C LYS A 214 9.69 7.72 -23.98
N VAL A 215 9.20 8.46 -24.97
CA VAL A 215 9.06 7.97 -26.34
C VAL A 215 10.22 8.51 -27.17
N LYS A 216 11.23 7.67 -27.42
CA LYS A 216 12.28 8.01 -28.40
C LYS A 216 11.67 8.00 -29.79
N ALA A 217 11.73 9.14 -30.50
CA ALA A 217 11.31 9.21 -31.88
C ALA A 217 12.13 8.22 -32.72
N GLY A 218 11.46 7.30 -33.43
CA GLY A 218 12.11 6.44 -34.41
C GLY A 218 12.84 7.29 -35.47
N ILE A 219 13.90 6.72 -36.05
CA ILE A 219 14.73 7.34 -37.08
C ILE A 219 13.84 7.90 -38.19
N ARG A 220 13.85 9.24 -38.37
CA ARG A 220 13.15 9.88 -39.49
C ARG A 220 14.01 9.71 -40.75
N PRO A 221 13.51 9.16 -41.86
CA PRO A 221 14.17 9.35 -43.14
C PRO A 221 14.14 10.85 -43.48
N ALA A 222 15.29 11.40 -43.87
CA ALA A 222 15.52 12.85 -44.01
C ALA A 222 14.70 13.54 -45.12
N LYS A 223 13.94 12.78 -45.93
CA LYS A 223 13.10 13.34 -46.99
C LYS A 223 11.83 12.49 -47.18
N PRO A 224 10.62 13.06 -47.03
CA PRO A 224 9.39 12.35 -47.39
C PRO A 224 9.31 12.16 -48.91
N LEU A 225 8.90 10.97 -49.37
CA LEU A 225 8.57 10.78 -50.78
C LEU A 225 7.40 11.70 -51.17
N PRO A 226 7.45 12.35 -52.34
CA PRO A 226 6.37 13.23 -52.79
C PRO A 226 5.07 12.43 -52.94
N GLY A 227 4.05 12.79 -52.15
CA GLY A 227 2.71 12.17 -52.18
C GLY A 227 2.32 11.36 -50.94
N ALA A 228 3.23 11.10 -50.00
CA ALA A 228 2.88 10.46 -48.73
C ALA A 228 2.47 11.50 -47.68
N ALA A 229 1.24 11.39 -47.15
CA ALA A 229 0.83 12.15 -45.97
C ALA A 229 1.83 11.89 -44.83
N PRO A 230 2.28 12.92 -44.08
CA PRO A 230 3.22 12.72 -42.99
C PRO A 230 2.63 11.70 -42.00
N PRO A 231 3.36 10.62 -41.64
CA PRO A 231 2.87 9.71 -40.62
C PRO A 231 2.65 10.52 -39.34
N ALA A 232 1.45 10.43 -38.77
CA ALA A 232 1.07 11.17 -37.56
C ALA A 232 2.19 11.06 -36.53
N ALA A 233 2.72 12.21 -36.08
CA ALA A 233 3.79 12.25 -35.10
C ALA A 233 3.39 11.37 -33.90
N VAL A 234 4.19 10.34 -33.61
CA VAL A 234 3.95 9.42 -32.51
C VAL A 234 4.21 10.20 -31.21
N THR A 235 3.17 10.85 -30.69
CA THR A 235 3.22 11.56 -29.42
C THR A 235 3.04 10.56 -28.27
N PRO A 236 3.61 10.83 -27.08
CA PRO A 236 3.41 9.97 -25.92
C PRO A 236 1.93 9.75 -25.57
N ARG A 237 1.08 10.78 -25.75
CA ARG A 237 -0.38 10.66 -25.63
C ARG A 237 -1.00 9.68 -26.64
N SER A 238 -0.56 9.70 -27.90
CA SER A 238 -1.03 8.74 -28.91
C SER A 238 -0.59 7.31 -28.60
N VAL A 239 0.57 7.12 -27.97
CA VAL A 239 1.06 5.80 -27.55
C VAL A 239 0.18 5.26 -26.42
N ILE A 240 -0.07 6.09 -25.40
CA ILE A 240 -0.92 5.72 -24.27
C ILE A 240 -2.33 5.35 -24.76
N ALA A 241 -2.93 6.18 -25.62
CA ALA A 241 -4.28 5.94 -26.14
C ALA A 241 -4.42 4.68 -27.00
N LYS A 242 -3.33 4.20 -27.62
CA LYS A 242 -3.32 2.99 -28.46
C LYS A 242 -2.94 1.73 -27.72
N SER A 243 -2.09 1.84 -26.70
CA SER A 243 -1.48 0.69 -26.03
C SER A 243 -2.06 0.41 -24.65
N VAL A 244 -2.70 1.38 -24.00
CA VAL A 244 -3.19 1.24 -22.62
C VAL A 244 -4.68 1.55 -22.55
N ASP A 245 -5.42 0.71 -21.83
CA ASP A 245 -6.84 0.94 -21.53
C ASP A 245 -6.99 2.18 -20.63
N LYS A 246 -7.80 3.16 -21.07
CA LYS A 246 -8.01 4.43 -20.37
C LYS A 246 -8.55 4.24 -18.95
N SER A 247 -9.28 3.16 -18.68
CA SER A 247 -9.82 2.84 -17.35
C SER A 247 -8.75 2.53 -16.29
N LYS A 248 -7.52 2.24 -16.72
CA LYS A 248 -6.40 1.81 -15.86
C LYS A 248 -5.47 2.96 -15.46
N ILE A 249 -5.65 4.13 -16.08
CA ILE A 249 -4.84 5.33 -15.88
C ILE A 249 -5.65 6.34 -15.06
N VAL A 250 -5.04 6.86 -14.00
CA VAL A 250 -5.63 7.88 -13.12
C VAL A 250 -5.44 9.28 -13.71
N SER A 251 -4.22 9.59 -14.17
CA SER A 251 -3.94 10.86 -14.84
C SER A 251 -2.74 10.76 -15.78
N VAL A 252 -2.66 11.67 -16.76
CA VAL A 252 -1.49 11.85 -17.63
C VAL A 252 -1.09 13.32 -17.61
N GLN A 253 0.09 13.61 -17.09
CA GLN A 253 0.67 14.95 -17.03
C GLN A 253 1.80 15.08 -18.05
N ASP A 254 1.77 16.15 -18.83
CA ASP A 254 2.89 16.49 -19.71
C ASP A 254 4.04 17.04 -18.87
N THR A 255 5.27 16.69 -19.22
CA THR A 255 6.48 17.31 -18.67
C THR A 255 7.03 18.37 -19.62
N ASP A 256 7.95 19.21 -19.14
CA ASP A 256 8.59 20.27 -19.95
C ASP A 256 9.27 19.77 -21.23
N ARG A 257 9.51 18.46 -21.33
CA ARG A 257 10.03 17.78 -22.52
C ARG A 257 8.90 17.14 -23.33
N ALA A 258 8.79 17.51 -24.61
CA ALA A 258 7.77 17.03 -25.53
C ALA A 258 7.77 15.52 -25.81
N ASP A 259 8.85 14.81 -25.46
CA ASP A 259 9.03 13.36 -25.64
C ASP A 259 8.72 12.53 -24.38
N THR A 260 8.37 13.19 -23.27
CA THR A 260 8.20 12.57 -21.95
C THR A 260 6.84 12.96 -21.35
N VAL A 261 6.15 11.98 -20.77
CA VAL A 261 4.90 12.18 -20.02
C VAL A 261 4.93 11.39 -18.72
N THR A 262 4.34 11.95 -17.67
CA THR A 262 4.11 11.26 -16.40
C THR A 262 2.72 10.67 -16.41
N ILE A 263 2.63 9.37 -16.16
CA ILE A 263 1.38 8.60 -16.11
C ILE A 263 1.17 8.18 -14.66
N GLU A 264 0.06 8.58 -14.07
CA GLU A 264 -0.39 8.04 -12.78
C GLU A 264 -1.26 6.83 -13.04
N VAL A 265 -0.88 5.69 -12.46
CA VAL A 265 -1.58 4.41 -12.66
C VAL A 265 -1.98 3.85 -11.29
N LYS A 266 -3.15 3.23 -11.21
CA LYS A 266 -3.52 2.46 -10.02
C LYS A 266 -2.51 1.30 -9.86
N PRO A 267 -2.02 1.02 -8.65
CA PRO A 267 -0.97 0.01 -8.44
C PRO A 267 -1.37 -1.40 -8.91
N GLU A 268 -2.66 -1.75 -8.84
CA GLU A 268 -3.21 -3.02 -9.35
C GLU A 268 -3.04 -3.23 -10.87
N HIS A 269 -2.94 -2.15 -11.65
CA HIS A 269 -2.79 -2.23 -13.11
C HIS A 269 -1.36 -1.96 -13.58
N ARG A 270 -0.41 -1.71 -12.67
CA ARG A 270 0.96 -1.30 -13.00
C ARG A 270 1.68 -2.29 -13.92
N GLU A 271 1.71 -3.57 -13.56
CA GLU A 271 2.41 -4.60 -14.34
C GLU A 271 1.77 -4.77 -15.73
N GLU A 272 0.46 -4.62 -15.82
CA GLU A 272 -0.27 -4.69 -17.08
C GLU A 272 0.06 -3.49 -18.00
N VAL A 273 0.06 -2.28 -17.44
CA VAL A 273 0.44 -1.05 -18.17
C VAL A 273 1.91 -1.09 -18.60
N ARG A 274 2.81 -1.56 -17.73
CA ARG A 274 4.24 -1.71 -18.06
C ARG A 274 4.44 -2.73 -19.18
N LYS A 275 3.75 -3.87 -19.12
CA LYS A 275 3.78 -4.88 -20.17
C LYS A 275 3.23 -4.36 -21.49
N ALA A 276 2.18 -3.54 -21.45
CA ALA A 276 1.62 -2.90 -22.64
C ALA A 276 2.58 -1.88 -23.28
N LEU A 277 3.39 -1.20 -22.46
CA LEU A 277 4.35 -0.18 -22.87
C LEU A 277 5.78 -0.72 -23.06
N TRP A 278 5.98 -2.04 -23.17
CA TRP A 278 7.30 -2.70 -23.22
C TRP A 278 8.23 -2.22 -24.33
N LYS A 279 7.69 -1.61 -25.40
CA LYS A 279 8.46 -1.06 -26.53
C LYS A 279 9.04 0.33 -26.25
N TYR A 280 8.71 0.93 -25.11
CA TYR A 280 9.09 2.29 -24.74
C TYR A 280 9.89 2.29 -23.44
N ASP A 281 10.59 3.40 -23.20
CA ASP A 281 11.40 3.57 -22.01
C ASP A 281 10.48 4.04 -20.86
N VAL A 282 10.18 3.14 -19.93
CA VAL A 282 9.27 3.37 -18.81
C VAL A 282 10.05 3.31 -17.51
N ALA A 283 10.21 4.46 -16.86
CA ALA A 283 10.81 4.58 -15.54
C ALA A 283 9.74 4.83 -14.48
N ILE A 284 10.02 4.44 -13.24
CA ILE A 284 9.16 4.73 -12.09
C ILE A 284 9.73 5.97 -11.42
N LEU A 285 8.86 6.93 -11.12
CA LEU A 285 9.20 8.19 -10.46
C LEU A 285 8.98 8.11 -8.95
#